data_AF-A0ABD1WHD2-F1
#
_entry.id   AF-A0ABD1WHD2-F1
#
_cell.length_a   1.000
_cell.length_b   1.000
_cell.length_c   1.000
_cell.angle_alpha   90.00
_cell.angle_beta   90.00
_cell.angle_gamma   90.00
#
_symmetry.space_group_name_H-M   'P 1'
#
loop_
_entity.id
_entity.type
_entity.pdbx_description
1 polymer ?
#
loop_
_entity_poly.entity_id
_entity_poly.type
_entity_poly.pdbx_seq_one_letter_code
_entity_poly.pdbx_strand_id
1 'polypeptide(L)'
;MASFSAVAYYIPYSSSFFPNKPPKFNNRRRNPVVKFTCKAKNGETSPGKLDRRDVLLGLGGLYSTTSLSANPMALADPALPDFKDCIDATQPNKTLINCCPPAPSRIKDYVPSATTVNTRISAQSVEVGSDYYNKYTEAIQKMKNLSPSDPRNFRQQANVHCAYCDGGYTLKGSPKLLYEVHNSWLFFPWHRWYVYFFEKICQKLIHDDTFTLPFWNWDAPQGMQIPSIYNSNVISPLYDCFRNPDHLPPTVINLEWSYGDVQVDPKIQIEYNLAIMYTQMITQSKTPNDFFGKAYRAGDDITTLDGAGTIEQTPHNHVHSWTGTAVDQSNPIDMGALYSAARDPIFFAHCCAI
;
A
#
# COMPACT_ATOMS: atom_id res chain seq x y z
N MET A 1 -41.54 -14.24 -13.14
CA MET A 1 -40.90 -15.32 -13.92
C MET A 1 -40.26 -14.71 -15.14
N ALA A 2 -38.95 -14.52 -15.11
CA ALA A 2 -38.13 -14.31 -16.30
C ALA A 2 -36.72 -14.81 -15.95
N SER A 3 -36.27 -15.77 -16.74
CA SER A 3 -35.10 -16.61 -16.54
C SER A 3 -33.84 -15.88 -17.01
N PHE A 4 -32.76 -15.91 -16.22
CA PHE A 4 -31.42 -15.54 -16.69
C PHE A 4 -30.55 -16.80 -16.73
N SER A 5 -30.17 -17.20 -17.95
CA SER A 5 -29.22 -18.27 -18.22
C SER A 5 -27.80 -17.78 -17.96
N ALA A 6 -27.11 -18.41 -17.00
CA ALA A 6 -25.67 -18.27 -16.80
C ALA A 6 -24.93 -19.28 -17.70
N VAL A 7 -24.00 -18.79 -18.51
CA VAL A 7 -23.08 -19.62 -19.30
C VAL A 7 -21.87 -19.93 -18.43
N ALA A 8 -21.81 -21.16 -17.92
CA ALA A 8 -20.66 -21.69 -17.21
C ALA A 8 -19.60 -22.17 -18.21
N TYR A 9 -18.39 -21.61 -18.15
CA TYR A 9 -17.23 -22.17 -18.83
C TYR A 9 -16.61 -23.28 -17.98
N TYR A 10 -16.81 -24.53 -18.42
CA TYR A 10 -16.12 -25.71 -17.92
C TYR A 10 -14.65 -25.68 -18.35
N ILE A 11 -13.72 -25.76 -17.39
CA ILE A 11 -12.32 -26.11 -17.63
C ILE A 11 -12.16 -27.60 -17.31
N PRO A 12 -11.68 -28.45 -18.23
CA PRO A 12 -11.53 -29.87 -17.97
C PRO A 12 -10.29 -30.13 -17.12
N TYR A 13 -10.49 -30.79 -15.99
CA TYR A 13 -9.45 -31.49 -15.25
C TYR A 13 -8.87 -32.61 -16.12
N SER A 14 -7.55 -32.61 -16.33
CA SER A 14 -6.80 -33.79 -16.78
C SER A 14 -5.78 -34.15 -15.72
N SER A 15 -6.11 -35.16 -14.93
CA SER A 15 -5.21 -35.88 -14.04
C SER A 15 -4.49 -36.97 -14.83
N SER A 16 -3.16 -36.98 -14.82
CA SER A 16 -2.35 -38.13 -15.23
C SER A 16 -1.08 -38.17 -14.39
N PHE A 17 -1.16 -38.86 -13.26
CA PHE A 17 0.00 -39.27 -12.47
C PHE A 17 0.52 -40.59 -13.04
N PHE A 18 1.79 -40.64 -13.45
CA PHE A 18 2.55 -41.88 -13.54
C PHE A 18 3.86 -41.74 -12.74
N PRO A 19 4.28 -42.79 -12.00
CA PRO A 19 5.33 -42.71 -11.00
C PRO A 19 6.70 -42.98 -11.63
N ASN A 20 7.65 -42.05 -11.48
CA ASN A 20 9.06 -42.33 -11.77
C ASN A 20 9.87 -42.47 -10.48
N LYS A 21 10.57 -43.62 -10.37
CA LYS A 21 11.51 -43.99 -9.30
C LYS A 21 12.68 -42.99 -9.19
N PRO A 22 13.32 -42.85 -8.01
CA PRO A 22 14.31 -41.82 -7.77
C PRO A 22 15.71 -42.25 -8.24
N PRO A 23 16.55 -41.34 -8.78
CA PRO A 23 17.97 -41.58 -8.85
C PRO A 23 18.70 -41.00 -7.63
N LYS A 24 19.44 -41.93 -7.02
CA LYS A 24 20.50 -41.86 -6.02
C LYS A 24 21.23 -40.50 -5.88
N PHE A 25 21.32 -40.06 -4.63
CA PHE A 25 22.24 -39.03 -4.14
C PHE A 25 23.70 -39.34 -4.53
N ASN A 26 24.39 -38.33 -5.05
CA ASN A 26 25.86 -38.30 -5.06
C ASN A 26 26.33 -36.94 -4.52
N ASN A 27 26.89 -36.97 -3.31
CA ASN A 27 27.51 -35.84 -2.63
C ASN A 27 28.77 -35.38 -3.37
N ARG A 28 28.73 -34.20 -4.00
CA ARG A 28 29.91 -33.34 -4.18
C ARG A 28 29.52 -31.86 -4.06
N ARG A 29 29.77 -31.31 -2.87
CA ARG A 29 29.81 -29.86 -2.60
C ARG A 29 30.84 -29.20 -3.53
N ARG A 30 30.40 -28.24 -4.33
CA ARG A 30 31.21 -27.09 -4.78
C ARG A 30 30.28 -25.89 -4.91
N ASN A 31 30.31 -24.99 -3.92
CA ASN A 31 29.68 -23.67 -4.03
C ASN A 31 30.50 -22.84 -5.03
N PRO A 32 29.93 -22.33 -6.14
CA PRO A 32 30.60 -21.29 -6.90
C PRO A 32 30.45 -19.98 -6.11
N VAL A 33 31.52 -19.57 -5.43
CA VAL A 33 31.65 -18.20 -4.92
C VAL A 33 31.78 -17.28 -6.14
N VAL A 34 30.69 -16.64 -6.55
CA VAL A 34 30.73 -15.57 -7.54
C VAL A 34 31.34 -14.34 -6.85
N LYS A 35 32.64 -14.14 -7.03
CA LYS A 35 33.32 -12.90 -6.63
C LYS A 35 32.97 -11.80 -7.62
N PHE A 36 32.20 -10.80 -7.21
CA PHE A 36 32.11 -9.54 -7.94
C PHE A 36 33.37 -8.72 -7.66
N THR A 37 34.20 -8.52 -8.68
CA THR A 37 35.32 -7.58 -8.67
C THR A 37 34.92 -6.32 -9.43
N CYS A 38 34.66 -5.23 -8.71
CA CYS A 38 34.58 -3.90 -9.32
C CYS A 38 35.98 -3.44 -9.71
N LYS A 39 36.37 -3.64 -10.97
CA LYS A 39 37.48 -2.88 -11.57
C LYS A 39 36.90 -1.61 -12.18
N ALA A 40 37.12 -0.48 -11.51
CA ALA A 40 37.01 0.83 -12.16
C ALA A 40 38.12 0.90 -13.22
N LYS A 41 37.74 0.95 -14.50
CA LYS A 41 38.65 1.36 -15.56
C LYS A 41 38.61 2.88 -15.63
N ASN A 42 39.77 3.51 -15.41
CA ASN A 42 39.99 4.91 -15.74
C ASN A 42 39.75 5.14 -17.25
N GLY A 43 39.21 6.32 -17.55
CA GLY A 43 38.47 6.62 -18.76
C GLY A 43 39.25 6.62 -20.07
N GLU A 44 38.48 6.46 -21.14
CA GLU A 44 38.71 7.10 -22.43
C GLU A 44 37.36 7.65 -22.92
N THR A 45 37.29 8.97 -23.06
CA THR A 45 36.15 9.73 -23.53
C THR A 45 36.00 9.57 -25.04
N SER A 46 35.01 8.78 -25.48
CA SER A 46 34.49 8.85 -26.85
C SER A 46 33.25 9.74 -26.88
N PRO A 47 33.20 10.80 -27.71
CA PRO A 47 32.03 11.68 -27.77
C PRO A 47 30.90 10.96 -28.52
N GLY A 48 29.76 10.74 -27.85
CA GLY A 48 28.54 10.29 -28.52
C GLY A 48 27.73 9.16 -27.88
N LYS A 49 28.10 8.66 -26.70
CA LYS A 49 27.24 7.75 -25.91
C LYS A 49 27.00 8.32 -24.53
N LEU A 50 25.81 8.88 -24.32
CA LEU A 50 25.29 9.19 -23.00
C LEU A 50 24.80 7.87 -22.38
N ASP A 51 25.45 7.43 -21.30
CA ASP A 51 24.98 6.30 -20.51
C ASP A 51 23.79 6.76 -19.65
N ARG A 52 22.79 5.90 -19.40
CA ARG A 52 21.58 6.25 -18.62
C ARG A 52 21.90 6.75 -17.21
N ARG A 53 23.10 6.44 -16.70
CA ARG A 53 23.61 6.92 -15.41
C ARG A 53 24.09 8.37 -15.45
N ASP A 54 24.52 8.88 -16.60
CA ASP A 54 25.00 10.26 -16.75
C ASP A 54 23.85 11.28 -16.81
N VAL A 55 22.62 10.82 -17.07
CA VAL A 55 21.41 11.66 -17.01
C VAL A 55 20.98 11.96 -15.58
N LEU A 56 21.33 11.08 -14.62
CA LEU A 56 20.93 11.21 -13.20
C LEU A 56 22.00 11.85 -12.31
N LEU A 57 23.22 12.05 -12.81
CA LEU A 57 24.32 12.68 -12.05
C LEU A 57 24.84 13.98 -12.68
N GLY A 58 24.22 14.45 -13.78
CA GLY A 58 24.68 15.57 -14.59
C GLY A 58 23.94 16.92 -14.43
N LEU A 59 23.23 17.16 -13.33
CA LEU A 59 22.64 18.50 -13.01
C LEU A 59 22.96 18.96 -11.58
N GLY A 60 24.01 18.40 -10.97
CA GLY A 60 24.57 18.88 -9.70
C GLY A 60 25.54 20.02 -9.95
N GLY A 61 25.02 21.24 -10.14
CA GLY A 61 25.83 22.45 -10.07
C GLY A 61 25.74 23.34 -11.30
N LEU A 62 24.76 24.23 -11.31
CA LEU A 62 24.90 25.62 -11.76
C LEU A 62 23.58 26.34 -11.47
N TYR A 63 23.65 27.30 -10.57
CA TYR A 63 22.61 28.33 -10.42
C TYR A 63 22.48 29.06 -11.76
N SER A 64 21.39 28.84 -12.48
CA SER A 64 21.00 29.75 -13.56
C SER A 64 19.49 29.73 -13.74
N THR A 65 18.87 30.81 -13.30
CA THR A 65 17.59 31.28 -13.80
C THR A 65 17.68 31.45 -15.32
N THR A 66 16.85 30.75 -16.10
CA THR A 66 16.16 31.18 -17.35
C THR A 66 15.84 30.00 -18.26
N SER A 67 14.60 30.00 -18.76
CA SER A 67 14.04 29.27 -19.92
C SER A 67 14.08 27.74 -19.93
N LEU A 68 12.91 27.13 -19.70
CA LEU A 68 12.52 25.87 -20.33
C LEU A 68 12.50 26.07 -21.86
N SER A 69 13.64 25.93 -22.52
CA SER A 69 13.67 25.58 -23.95
C SER A 69 13.57 24.06 -24.04
N ALA A 70 12.44 23.59 -24.54
CA ALA A 70 12.12 22.18 -24.73
C ALA A 70 13.25 21.43 -25.45
N ASN A 71 13.89 20.50 -24.73
CA ASN A 71 14.68 19.43 -25.32
C ASN A 71 13.74 18.22 -25.48
N PRO A 72 13.49 17.70 -26.69
CA PRO A 72 12.43 16.72 -26.95
C PRO A 72 12.82 15.26 -26.64
N MET A 73 13.89 15.00 -25.88
CA MET A 73 14.28 13.65 -25.51
C MET A 73 13.91 13.40 -24.05
N ALA A 74 12.81 12.65 -23.87
CA ALA A 74 12.08 12.34 -22.63
C ALA A 74 11.03 13.41 -22.23
N LEU A 75 9.98 13.54 -23.04
CA LEU A 75 8.72 14.13 -22.57
C LEU A 75 8.09 13.14 -21.58
N ALA A 76 8.19 13.45 -20.28
CA ALA A 76 7.47 12.72 -19.25
C ALA A 76 6.09 13.35 -19.10
N ASP A 77 5.04 12.53 -19.18
CA ASP A 77 3.65 12.92 -18.95
C ASP A 77 3.16 12.32 -17.63
N PRO A 78 3.65 12.80 -16.47
CA PRO A 78 3.26 12.24 -15.18
C PRO A 78 1.77 12.51 -14.91
N ALA A 79 1.07 11.50 -14.42
CA ALA A 79 -0.24 11.71 -13.81
C ALA A 79 -0.06 12.59 -12.56
N LEU A 80 -0.65 13.78 -12.58
CA LEU A 80 -0.65 14.71 -11.44
C LEU A 80 -2.09 15.08 -11.14
N PRO A 81 -2.52 15.11 -9.87
CA PRO A 81 -3.85 15.57 -9.53
C PRO A 81 -3.91 17.11 -9.58
N ASP A 82 -5.11 17.64 -9.79
CA ASP A 82 -5.40 19.05 -9.55
C ASP A 82 -5.76 19.29 -8.08
N PHE A 83 -4.74 19.53 -7.25
CA PHE A 83 -4.91 19.69 -5.80
C PHE A 83 -5.72 20.94 -5.39
N LYS A 84 -5.99 21.87 -6.31
CA LYS A 84 -6.75 23.09 -6.00
C LYS A 84 -8.26 22.85 -6.06
N ASP A 85 -8.66 21.96 -6.96
CA ASP A 85 -10.06 21.71 -7.30
C ASP A 85 -10.45 20.32 -6.83
N CYS A 86 -10.51 20.15 -5.51
CA CYS A 86 -11.07 18.94 -4.90
C CYS A 86 -12.59 18.93 -5.05
N ILE A 87 -13.13 17.77 -5.40
CA ILE A 87 -14.56 17.52 -5.58
C ILE A 87 -15.05 16.44 -4.61
N ASP A 88 -16.37 16.29 -4.49
CA ASP A 88 -16.95 15.20 -3.70
C ASP A 88 -16.54 13.84 -4.29
N ALA A 89 -16.03 12.97 -3.42
CA ALA A 89 -15.72 11.59 -3.73
C ALA A 89 -17.01 10.75 -3.79
N THR A 90 -16.91 9.53 -4.35
CA THR A 90 -18.06 8.65 -4.57
C THR A 90 -17.91 7.35 -3.79
N GLN A 91 -18.85 7.05 -2.90
CA GLN A 91 -18.90 5.78 -2.18
C GLN A 91 -19.28 4.61 -3.09
N PRO A 92 -19.09 3.33 -2.68
CA PRO A 92 -19.46 2.16 -3.47
C PRO A 92 -20.93 2.14 -3.94
N ASN A 93 -21.83 2.64 -3.10
CA ASN A 93 -23.26 2.78 -3.40
C ASN A 93 -23.62 4.02 -4.27
N LYS A 94 -22.61 4.71 -4.81
CA LYS A 94 -22.71 5.95 -5.61
C LYS A 94 -23.20 7.19 -4.86
N THR A 95 -23.23 7.16 -3.54
CA THR A 95 -23.51 8.37 -2.75
C THR A 95 -22.27 9.24 -2.67
N LEU A 96 -22.47 10.56 -2.75
CA LEU A 96 -21.39 11.53 -2.66
C LEU A 96 -20.90 11.68 -1.22
N ILE A 97 -19.60 11.87 -1.05
CA ILE A 97 -18.97 12.15 0.24
C ILE A 97 -17.90 13.24 0.08
N ASN A 98 -17.97 14.25 0.94
CA ASN A 98 -16.94 15.28 0.99
C ASN A 98 -15.75 14.79 1.82
N CYS A 99 -14.65 14.53 1.13
CA CYS A 99 -13.36 14.16 1.71
C CYS A 99 -12.26 15.20 1.43
N CYS A 100 -12.64 16.40 0.99
CA CYS A 100 -11.66 17.38 0.60
C CYS A 100 -10.84 17.88 1.78
N PRO A 101 -9.50 17.83 1.70
CA PRO A 101 -8.67 18.39 2.74
C PRO A 101 -8.83 19.92 2.78
N PRO A 102 -8.45 20.57 3.90
CA PRO A 102 -8.44 22.02 3.97
C PRO A 102 -7.47 22.56 2.91
N ALA A 103 -7.91 23.60 2.17
CA ALA A 103 -7.11 24.16 1.09
C ALA A 103 -5.72 24.60 1.58
N PRO A 104 -4.62 24.15 0.94
CA PRO A 104 -3.29 24.53 1.37
C PRO A 104 -3.03 26.01 1.08
N SER A 105 -2.52 26.76 2.05
CA SER A 105 -2.12 28.16 1.85
C SER A 105 -0.91 28.30 0.92
N ARG A 106 -0.02 27.31 0.91
CA ARG A 106 1.15 27.23 0.03
C ARG A 106 1.65 25.79 -0.11
N ILE A 107 1.91 25.35 -1.33
CA ILE A 107 2.61 24.09 -1.63
C ILE A 107 4.12 24.37 -1.61
N LYS A 108 4.89 23.50 -0.97
CA LYS A 108 6.36 23.58 -0.90
C LYS A 108 6.96 22.28 -1.39
N ASP A 109 8.07 22.38 -2.10
CA ASP A 109 8.84 21.21 -2.50
C ASP A 109 9.39 20.51 -1.26
N TYR A 110 9.32 19.18 -1.26
CA TYR A 110 9.84 18.37 -0.18
C TYR A 110 11.37 18.41 -0.17
N VAL A 111 11.94 18.68 1.00
CA VAL A 111 13.40 18.63 1.22
C VAL A 111 13.67 17.54 2.27
N PRO A 112 14.42 16.46 1.92
CA PRO A 112 14.77 15.43 2.88
C PRO A 112 15.56 16.02 4.05
N SER A 113 15.13 15.73 5.28
CA SER A 113 15.77 16.23 6.51
C SER A 113 16.16 15.13 7.49
N ALA A 114 15.97 13.85 7.13
CA ALA A 114 16.25 12.73 8.02
C ALA A 114 17.76 12.53 8.17
N THR A 115 18.25 12.59 9.41
CA THR A 115 19.65 12.34 9.77
C THR A 115 19.86 10.95 10.37
N THR A 116 18.78 10.28 10.79
CA THR A 116 18.78 8.95 11.41
C THR A 116 17.73 8.07 10.76
N VAL A 117 18.02 6.77 10.68
CA VAL A 117 17.09 5.74 10.22
C VAL A 117 16.48 5.07 11.45
N ASN A 118 15.17 5.19 11.60
CA ASN A 118 14.42 4.47 12.64
C ASN A 118 13.82 3.19 12.03
N THR A 119 13.76 2.13 12.82
CA THR A 119 13.25 0.83 12.38
C THR A 119 11.85 0.59 12.93
N ARG A 120 10.88 0.33 12.05
CA ARG A 120 9.52 -0.08 12.46
C ARG A 120 9.57 -1.43 13.17
N ILE A 121 8.75 -1.59 14.20
CA ILE A 121 8.58 -2.86 14.90
C ILE A 121 7.29 -3.56 14.45
N SER A 122 7.25 -4.89 14.60
CA SER A 122 6.03 -5.64 14.34
C SER A 122 4.97 -5.27 15.37
N ALA A 123 3.74 -5.02 14.92
CA ALA A 123 2.61 -4.76 15.81
C ALA A 123 2.35 -5.95 16.76
N GLN A 124 2.73 -7.17 16.38
CA GLN A 124 2.59 -8.36 17.20
C GLN A 124 3.58 -8.47 18.35
N SER A 125 4.73 -7.77 18.27
CA SER A 125 5.68 -7.71 19.39
C SER A 125 5.32 -6.63 20.41
N VAL A 126 4.25 -5.87 20.19
CA VAL A 126 3.84 -4.79 21.10
C VAL A 126 2.85 -5.33 22.12
N GLU A 127 3.21 -5.24 23.38
CA GLU A 127 2.34 -5.60 24.49
C GLU A 127 1.42 -4.44 24.88
N VAL A 128 0.16 -4.74 25.18
CA VAL A 128 -0.80 -3.76 25.70
C VAL A 128 -0.30 -3.22 27.04
N GLY A 129 -0.23 -1.89 27.16
CA GLY A 129 0.27 -1.20 28.35
C GLY A 129 1.79 -0.97 28.37
N SER A 130 2.55 -1.50 27.41
CA SER A 130 3.97 -1.18 27.25
C SER A 130 4.20 0.30 26.92
N ASP A 131 5.43 0.79 27.12
CA ASP A 131 5.80 2.17 26.77
C ASP A 131 5.51 2.51 25.30
N TYR A 132 5.78 1.57 24.39
CA TYR A 132 5.48 1.77 22.97
C TYR A 132 3.97 1.88 22.73
N TYR A 133 3.16 1.00 23.33
CA TYR A 133 1.71 1.06 23.24
C TYR A 133 1.15 2.38 23.77
N ASN A 134 1.65 2.85 24.92
CA ASN A 134 1.23 4.11 25.53
C ASN A 134 1.59 5.31 24.64
N LYS A 135 2.79 5.34 24.06
CA LYS A 135 3.19 6.38 23.08
C LYS A 135 2.29 6.38 21.85
N TYR A 136 2.00 5.22 21.27
CA TYR A 136 1.20 5.13 20.06
C TYR A 136 -0.26 5.53 20.32
N THR A 137 -0.85 5.01 21.40
CA THR A 137 -2.21 5.40 21.81
C THR A 137 -2.30 6.89 22.14
N GLU A 138 -1.30 7.47 22.80
CA GLU A 138 -1.22 8.92 23.03
C GLU A 138 -1.19 9.71 21.72
N ALA A 139 -0.37 9.29 20.74
CA ALA A 139 -0.28 9.95 19.44
C ALA A 139 -1.63 9.96 18.72
N ILE A 140 -2.30 8.80 18.65
CA ILE A 140 -3.62 8.68 18.01
C ILE A 140 -4.69 9.44 18.79
N GLN A 141 -4.68 9.40 20.12
CA GLN A 141 -5.62 10.16 20.95
C GLN A 141 -5.46 11.68 20.74
N LYS A 142 -4.22 12.18 20.75
CA LYS A 142 -3.92 13.59 20.45
C LYS A 142 -4.39 13.95 19.05
N MET A 143 -4.15 13.09 18.06
CA MET A 143 -4.57 13.30 16.68
C MET A 143 -6.09 13.37 16.55
N LYS A 144 -6.84 12.50 17.25
CA LYS A 144 -8.31 12.52 17.31
C LYS A 144 -8.86 13.76 18.03
N ASN A 145 -8.13 14.29 19.01
CA ASN A 145 -8.54 15.46 19.80
C ASN A 145 -8.23 16.82 19.14
N LEU A 146 -7.51 16.85 18.02
CA LEU A 146 -7.32 18.09 17.26
C LEU A 146 -8.66 18.62 16.73
N SER A 147 -8.73 19.93 16.43
CA SER A 147 -9.91 20.49 15.76
C SER A 147 -10.27 19.68 14.51
N PRO A 148 -11.56 19.42 14.20
CA PRO A 148 -11.96 18.74 12.97
C PRO A 148 -11.43 19.42 11.69
N SER A 149 -11.16 20.72 11.74
CA SER A 149 -10.58 21.48 10.62
C SER A 149 -9.05 21.43 10.53
N ASP A 150 -8.36 20.92 11.56
CA ASP A 150 -6.91 20.77 11.55
C ASP A 150 -6.55 19.67 10.53
N PRO A 151 -5.69 19.93 9.52
CA PRO A 151 -5.35 18.92 8.52
C PRO A 151 -4.70 17.66 9.13
N ARG A 152 -4.15 17.77 10.35
CA ARG A 152 -3.56 16.65 11.09
C ARG A 152 -4.57 15.85 11.90
N ASN A 153 -5.82 16.32 12.02
CA ASN A 153 -6.85 15.56 12.74
C ASN A 153 -7.00 14.17 12.12
N PHE A 154 -7.25 13.15 12.94
CA PHE A 154 -7.29 11.76 12.50
C PHE A 154 -8.32 11.53 11.37
N ARG A 155 -9.48 12.20 11.44
CA ARG A 155 -10.48 12.14 10.37
C ARG A 155 -10.01 12.83 9.10
N GLN A 156 -9.28 13.94 9.21
CA GLN A 156 -8.69 14.61 8.06
C GLN A 156 -7.60 13.77 7.41
N GLN A 157 -6.82 13.01 8.19
CA GLN A 157 -5.89 12.02 7.66
C GLN A 157 -6.64 10.93 6.89
N ALA A 158 -7.72 10.36 7.45
CA ALA A 158 -8.54 9.38 6.75
C ALA A 158 -9.15 9.92 5.43
N ASN A 159 -9.56 11.20 5.44
CA ASN A 159 -10.09 11.87 4.25
C ASN A 159 -9.04 12.03 3.13
N VAL A 160 -7.74 12.03 3.44
CA VAL A 160 -6.68 11.99 2.41
C VAL A 160 -6.84 10.71 1.58
N HIS A 161 -6.97 9.55 2.21
CA HIS A 161 -7.19 8.30 1.47
C HIS A 161 -8.44 8.38 0.60
N CYS A 162 -9.58 8.78 1.17
CA CYS A 162 -10.82 8.96 0.42
C CYS A 162 -10.68 9.89 -0.82
N ALA A 163 -10.05 11.06 -0.67
CA ALA A 163 -9.94 12.01 -1.77
C ALA A 163 -9.07 11.49 -2.94
N TYR A 164 -8.03 10.72 -2.66
CA TYR A 164 -7.13 10.18 -3.68
C TYR A 164 -7.62 8.88 -4.33
N CYS A 165 -8.56 8.17 -3.69
CA CYS A 165 -8.91 6.79 -4.03
C CYS A 165 -10.38 6.59 -4.42
N ASP A 166 -11.22 7.61 -4.23
CA ASP A 166 -12.66 7.55 -4.53
C ASP A 166 -13.12 8.76 -5.37
N GLY A 167 -12.20 9.35 -6.16
CA GLY A 167 -12.52 10.38 -7.15
C GLY A 167 -12.62 11.81 -6.61
N GLY A 168 -11.91 12.13 -5.52
CA GLY A 168 -11.86 13.50 -4.99
C GLY A 168 -11.00 14.48 -5.82
N TYR A 169 -10.18 13.98 -6.76
CA TYR A 169 -9.34 14.81 -7.63
C TYR A 169 -9.48 14.43 -9.10
N THR A 170 -9.21 15.40 -9.97
CA THR A 170 -9.07 15.19 -11.42
C THR A 170 -7.61 15.28 -11.85
N LEU A 171 -7.29 14.74 -13.03
CA LEU A 171 -5.98 14.91 -13.63
C LEU A 171 -5.76 16.37 -14.02
N LYS A 172 -4.60 16.92 -13.62
CA LYS A 172 -4.19 18.29 -13.93
C LYS A 172 -4.20 18.51 -15.44
N GLY A 173 -4.96 19.52 -15.89
CA GLY A 173 -5.12 19.83 -17.31
C GLY A 173 -6.10 18.91 -18.06
N SER A 174 -6.76 17.97 -17.36
CA SER A 174 -7.77 17.06 -17.90
C SER A 174 -8.95 16.92 -16.92
N PRO A 175 -9.77 17.97 -16.75
CA PRO A 175 -10.81 18.03 -15.71
C PRO A 175 -11.95 17.01 -15.86
N LYS A 176 -11.99 16.26 -16.97
CA LYS A 176 -12.95 15.17 -17.21
C LYS A 176 -12.44 13.80 -16.75
N LEU A 177 -11.14 13.70 -16.47
CA LEU A 177 -10.51 12.44 -16.06
C LEU A 177 -10.20 12.52 -14.57
N LEU A 178 -10.65 11.51 -13.82
CA LEU A 178 -10.35 11.39 -12.41
C LEU A 178 -8.89 10.99 -12.20
N TYR A 179 -8.34 11.39 -11.06
CA TYR A 179 -7.04 10.94 -10.59
C TYR A 179 -7.21 9.75 -9.65
N GLU A 180 -6.42 8.69 -9.87
CA GLU A 180 -6.44 7.47 -9.05
C GLU A 180 -5.02 7.03 -8.70
N VAL A 181 -4.83 6.57 -7.47
CA VAL A 181 -3.53 6.08 -6.97
C VAL A 181 -3.46 4.56 -6.95
N HIS A 182 -4.62 3.89 -6.93
CA HIS A 182 -4.76 2.44 -7.05
C HIS A 182 -4.68 1.97 -8.51
N ASN A 183 -4.61 0.65 -8.68
CA ASN A 183 -4.60 -0.09 -9.94
C ASN A 183 -3.52 0.38 -10.92
N SER A 184 -2.36 0.83 -10.39
CA SER A 184 -1.24 1.31 -11.18
C SER A 184 0.06 1.33 -10.39
N TRP A 185 1.16 1.65 -11.07
CA TRP A 185 2.48 1.87 -10.47
C TRP A 185 2.55 2.97 -9.40
N LEU A 186 1.49 3.76 -9.19
CA LEU A 186 1.43 4.80 -8.15
C LEU A 186 1.08 4.24 -6.78
N PHE A 187 0.55 3.02 -6.71
CA PHE A 187 0.09 2.37 -5.49
C PHE A 187 1.14 2.44 -4.37
N PHE A 188 2.31 1.83 -4.58
CA PHE A 188 3.39 1.82 -3.59
C PHE A 188 3.94 3.20 -3.22
N PRO A 189 4.39 4.06 -4.17
CA PRO A 189 4.99 5.33 -3.82
C PRO A 189 4.01 6.27 -3.13
N TRP A 190 2.73 6.28 -3.52
CA TRP A 190 1.72 7.11 -2.87
C TRP A 190 1.48 6.66 -1.41
N HIS A 191 1.25 5.36 -1.18
CA HIS A 191 1.06 4.84 0.18
C HIS A 191 2.29 5.07 1.06
N ARG A 192 3.50 4.92 0.50
CA ARG A 192 4.76 5.24 1.22
C ARG A 192 4.79 6.69 1.70
N TRP A 193 4.41 7.65 0.86
CA TRP A 193 4.35 9.06 1.26
C TRP A 193 3.23 9.31 2.27
N TYR A 194 2.10 8.64 2.12
CA TYR A 194 0.98 8.76 3.04
C TYR A 194 1.37 8.32 4.46
N VAL A 195 1.92 7.10 4.61
CA VAL A 195 2.36 6.61 5.93
C VAL A 195 3.56 7.39 6.48
N TYR A 196 4.43 7.93 5.61
CA TYR A 196 5.55 8.78 6.03
C TYR A 196 5.04 10.05 6.73
N PHE A 197 4.12 10.79 6.11
CA PHE A 197 3.61 12.02 6.72
C PHE A 197 2.71 11.74 7.92
N PHE A 198 1.93 10.65 7.90
CA PHE A 198 1.17 10.22 9.07
C PHE A 198 2.08 9.96 10.27
N GLU A 199 3.19 9.23 10.06
CA GLU A 199 4.21 9.00 11.10
C GLU A 199 4.83 10.31 11.60
N LYS A 200 5.17 11.25 10.71
CA LYS A 200 5.69 12.57 11.11
C LYS A 200 4.69 13.38 11.94
N ILE A 201 3.40 13.25 11.66
CA ILE A 201 2.35 13.88 12.48
C ILE A 201 2.34 13.24 13.86
N CYS A 202 2.37 11.91 13.97
CA CYS A 202 2.48 11.21 15.25
C CYS A 202 3.69 11.72 16.04
N GLN A 203 4.90 11.68 15.45
CA GLN A 203 6.14 12.17 16.05
C GLN A 203 6.00 13.61 16.59
N LYS A 204 5.38 14.49 15.79
CA LYS A 204 5.17 15.89 16.17
C LYS A 204 4.22 16.06 17.36
N LEU A 205 3.17 15.24 17.46
CA LEU A 205 2.15 15.32 18.51
C LEU A 205 2.64 14.80 19.86
N ILE A 206 3.54 13.81 19.85
CA ILE A 206 4.14 13.25 21.09
C ILE A 206 5.55 13.77 21.39
N HIS A 207 6.07 14.67 20.57
CA HIS A 207 7.42 15.24 20.71
C HIS A 207 8.53 14.16 20.75
N ASP A 208 8.37 13.12 19.93
CA ASP A 208 9.32 12.01 19.81
C ASP A 208 9.63 11.76 18.33
N ASP A 209 10.79 12.22 17.87
CA ASP A 209 11.24 12.05 16.48
C ASP A 209 11.79 10.64 16.19
N THR A 210 11.93 9.81 17.23
CA THR A 210 12.33 8.40 17.14
C THR A 210 11.14 7.46 16.96
N PHE A 211 9.92 7.92 17.26
CA PHE A 211 8.71 7.12 17.10
C PHE A 211 8.52 6.65 15.65
N THR A 212 8.17 5.37 15.48
CA THR A 212 7.77 4.78 14.20
C THR A 212 6.44 4.08 14.34
N LEU A 213 5.58 4.12 13.32
CA LEU A 213 4.38 3.27 13.29
C LEU A 213 4.79 1.79 13.22
N PRO A 214 4.03 0.89 13.87
CA PRO A 214 4.29 -0.53 13.76
C PRO A 214 3.77 -1.04 12.41
N PHE A 215 4.25 -2.20 11.97
CA PHE A 215 3.72 -2.88 10.79
C PHE A 215 3.00 -4.18 11.18
N TRP A 216 1.93 -4.52 10.47
CA TRP A 216 1.25 -5.79 10.64
C TRP A 216 2.03 -6.88 9.90
N ASN A 217 2.70 -7.75 10.66
CA ASN A 217 3.60 -8.79 10.13
C ASN A 217 2.87 -10.05 9.60
N TRP A 218 1.85 -9.89 8.75
CA TRP A 218 1.00 -10.98 8.27
C TRP A 218 1.70 -11.95 7.30
N ASP A 219 2.92 -11.66 6.86
CA ASP A 219 3.77 -12.57 6.06
C ASP A 219 4.59 -13.54 6.95
N ALA A 220 4.58 -13.35 8.26
CA ALA A 220 5.15 -14.29 9.23
C ALA A 220 4.06 -15.03 10.02
N PRO A 221 4.20 -16.34 10.33
CA PRO A 221 3.16 -17.12 11.02
C PRO A 221 2.66 -16.50 12.33
N GLN A 222 3.56 -15.89 13.11
CA GLN A 222 3.22 -15.23 14.39
C GLN A 222 2.44 -13.92 14.22
N GLY A 223 2.43 -13.35 13.01
CA GLY A 223 1.72 -12.12 12.68
C GLY A 223 0.46 -12.28 11.82
N MET A 224 0.04 -13.51 11.55
CA MET A 224 -1.17 -13.81 10.76
C MET A 224 -2.48 -13.65 11.56
N GLN A 225 -2.49 -12.88 12.64
CA GLN A 225 -3.70 -12.50 13.37
C GLN A 225 -3.70 -10.98 13.53
N ILE A 226 -4.89 -10.38 13.70
CA ILE A 226 -5.02 -8.97 14.08
C ILE A 226 -4.20 -8.74 15.37
N PRO A 227 -3.24 -7.79 15.37
CA PRO A 227 -2.41 -7.53 16.53
C PRO A 227 -3.25 -7.13 17.76
N SER A 228 -2.89 -7.65 18.93
CA SER A 228 -3.63 -7.45 20.18
C SER A 228 -3.82 -5.98 20.56
N ILE A 229 -2.87 -5.10 20.20
CA ILE A 229 -2.95 -3.66 20.45
C ILE A 229 -4.15 -2.97 19.79
N TYR A 230 -4.69 -3.56 18.71
CA TYR A 230 -5.88 -3.05 18.02
C TYR A 230 -7.18 -3.63 18.60
N ASN A 231 -7.12 -4.75 19.33
CA ASN A 231 -8.30 -5.44 19.90
C ASN A 231 -8.25 -5.50 21.45
N SER A 232 -7.56 -4.56 22.10
CA SER A 232 -7.26 -4.61 23.53
C SER A 232 -8.42 -4.18 24.43
N ASN A 233 -9.12 -3.11 24.06
CA ASN A 233 -10.27 -2.56 24.78
C ASN A 233 -11.01 -1.55 23.87
N VAL A 234 -12.35 -1.50 23.97
CA VAL A 234 -13.21 -0.54 23.26
C VAL A 234 -12.89 0.94 23.52
N ILE A 235 -12.23 1.24 24.66
CA ILE A 235 -11.80 2.60 25.02
C ILE A 235 -10.47 2.97 24.34
N SER A 236 -9.72 2.00 23.81
CA SER A 236 -8.42 2.26 23.18
C SER A 236 -8.58 3.17 21.96
N PRO A 237 -7.73 4.20 21.79
CA PRO A 237 -7.71 5.02 20.58
C PRO A 237 -7.41 4.21 19.30
N LEU A 238 -6.84 3.01 19.44
CA LEU A 238 -6.50 2.08 18.35
C LEU A 238 -7.65 1.12 17.99
N TYR A 239 -8.70 1.08 18.81
CA TYR A 239 -9.84 0.21 18.58
C TYR A 239 -10.77 0.77 17.50
N ASP A 240 -11.39 -0.13 16.75
CA ASP A 240 -12.45 0.14 15.79
C ASP A 240 -13.51 -0.97 15.91
N CYS A 241 -14.78 -0.59 16.04
CA CYS A 241 -15.91 -1.52 16.15
C CYS A 241 -16.42 -2.02 14.80
N PHE A 242 -15.99 -1.42 13.69
CA PHE A 242 -16.42 -1.81 12.34
C PHE A 242 -15.54 -2.90 11.71
N ARG A 243 -14.71 -3.59 12.49
CA ARG A 243 -13.99 -4.78 12.01
C ARG A 243 -14.91 -6.00 11.96
N ASN A 244 -14.64 -6.95 11.07
CA ASN A 244 -15.38 -8.21 11.05
C ASN A 244 -15.19 -8.98 12.37
N PRO A 245 -16.25 -9.24 13.16
CA PRO A 245 -16.13 -9.93 14.43
C PRO A 245 -15.63 -11.38 14.30
N ASP A 246 -15.92 -12.05 13.18
CA ASP A 246 -15.48 -13.44 12.93
C ASP A 246 -13.97 -13.54 12.66
N HIS A 247 -13.35 -12.41 12.34
CA HIS A 247 -11.94 -12.28 11.97
C HIS A 247 -11.08 -11.72 13.11
N LEU A 248 -11.67 -11.44 14.27
CA LEU A 248 -10.90 -11.09 15.46
C LEU A 248 -10.09 -12.32 15.96
N PRO A 249 -8.99 -12.10 16.70
CA PRO A 249 -8.20 -13.22 17.25
C PRO A 249 -9.09 -14.18 18.05
N PRO A 250 -8.87 -15.51 17.92
CA PRO A 250 -7.67 -16.17 17.39
C PRO A 250 -7.69 -16.49 15.88
N THR A 251 -8.61 -15.92 15.10
CA THR A 251 -8.72 -16.21 13.66
C THR A 251 -7.45 -15.81 12.89
N VAL A 252 -6.94 -16.75 12.09
CA VAL A 252 -5.81 -16.53 11.19
C VAL A 252 -6.31 -15.84 9.92
N ILE A 253 -5.64 -14.77 9.51
CA ILE A 253 -5.96 -14.03 8.28
C ILE A 253 -5.92 -14.96 7.07
N ASN A 254 -6.85 -14.79 6.13
CA ASN A 254 -6.75 -15.41 4.82
C ASN A 254 -6.28 -14.35 3.81
N LEU A 255 -5.04 -14.52 3.30
CA LEU A 255 -4.41 -13.56 2.38
C LEU A 255 -5.02 -13.57 0.96
N GLU A 256 -5.89 -14.54 0.66
CA GLU A 256 -6.67 -14.65 -0.58
C GLU A 256 -8.17 -14.78 -0.23
N TRP A 257 -8.62 -14.10 0.82
CA TRP A 257 -9.98 -14.22 1.31
C TRP A 257 -11.05 -13.72 0.33
N SER A 258 -12.02 -14.58 0.05
CA SER A 258 -13.24 -14.24 -0.69
C SER A 258 -14.48 -14.42 0.17
N TYR A 259 -15.53 -13.65 -0.14
CA TYR A 259 -16.83 -13.77 0.54
C TYR A 259 -17.39 -15.19 0.38
N GLY A 260 -17.68 -15.84 1.51
CA GLY A 260 -18.24 -17.20 1.55
C GLY A 260 -17.20 -18.32 1.62
N ASP A 261 -15.93 -17.99 1.85
CA ASP A 261 -14.88 -18.99 2.07
C ASP A 261 -15.17 -19.92 3.26
N VAL A 262 -14.76 -21.18 3.09
CA VAL A 262 -14.89 -22.20 4.13
C VAL A 262 -13.74 -22.06 5.12
N GLN A 263 -14.06 -22.15 6.41
CA GLN A 263 -13.07 -22.18 7.47
C GLN A 263 -12.15 -23.40 7.29
N VAL A 264 -10.84 -23.17 7.20
CA VAL A 264 -9.81 -24.21 7.15
C VAL A 264 -9.06 -24.29 8.48
N ASP A 265 -8.35 -25.40 8.71
CA ASP A 265 -7.50 -25.52 9.89
C ASP A 265 -6.46 -24.38 9.93
N PRO A 266 -6.26 -23.70 11.07
CA PRO A 266 -5.33 -22.57 11.18
C PRO A 266 -3.91 -22.85 10.70
N LYS A 267 -3.40 -24.08 10.87
CA LYS A 267 -2.05 -24.44 10.40
C LYS A 267 -2.00 -24.52 8.88
N ILE A 268 -3.06 -25.03 8.27
CA ILE A 268 -3.21 -25.08 6.81
C ILE A 268 -3.34 -23.65 6.26
N GLN A 269 -4.11 -22.77 6.91
CA GLN A 269 -4.21 -21.36 6.49
C GLN A 269 -2.85 -20.67 6.51
N ILE A 270 -2.01 -20.92 7.52
CA ILE A 270 -0.65 -20.38 7.58
C ILE A 270 0.18 -20.85 6.37
N GLU A 271 0.12 -22.14 6.02
CA GLU A 271 0.82 -22.66 4.85
C GLU A 271 0.34 -22.01 3.54
N TYR A 272 -0.98 -21.81 3.38
CA TYR A 272 -1.55 -21.10 2.25
C TYR A 272 -1.08 -19.65 2.17
N ASN A 273 -1.10 -18.92 3.29
CA ASN A 273 -0.62 -17.54 3.33
C ASN A 273 0.87 -17.42 2.93
N LEU A 274 1.72 -18.33 3.39
CA LEU A 274 3.14 -18.36 3.00
C LEU A 274 3.30 -18.66 1.51
N ALA A 275 2.51 -19.59 0.96
CA ALA A 275 2.52 -19.90 -0.47
C ALA A 275 2.02 -18.73 -1.33
N ILE A 276 0.99 -18.01 -0.86
CA ILE A 276 0.50 -16.78 -1.47
C ILE A 276 1.64 -15.76 -1.50
N MET A 277 2.32 -15.50 -0.38
CA MET A 277 3.41 -14.53 -0.36
C MET A 277 4.58 -14.91 -1.25
N TYR A 278 4.96 -16.19 -1.32
CA TYR A 278 5.94 -16.64 -2.30
C TYR A 278 5.47 -16.39 -3.74
N THR A 279 4.19 -16.62 -4.01
CA THR A 279 3.60 -16.39 -5.33
C THR A 279 3.65 -14.92 -5.71
N GLN A 280 3.20 -14.04 -4.83
CA GLN A 280 3.09 -12.61 -5.09
C GLN A 280 4.46 -11.93 -5.10
N MET A 281 5.40 -12.33 -4.24
CA MET A 281 6.74 -11.71 -4.21
C MET A 281 7.70 -12.27 -5.27
N ILE A 282 7.53 -13.53 -5.69
CA ILE A 282 8.55 -14.24 -6.49
C ILE A 282 8.00 -14.73 -7.83
N THR A 283 6.95 -15.56 -7.83
CA THR A 283 6.59 -16.28 -9.07
C THR A 283 5.75 -15.46 -10.04
N GLN A 284 4.91 -14.55 -9.52
CA GLN A 284 4.10 -13.64 -10.32
C GLN A 284 4.75 -12.27 -10.52
N SER A 285 5.73 -11.89 -9.68
CA SER A 285 6.44 -10.60 -9.78
C SER A 285 7.71 -10.68 -10.62
N LYS A 286 7.59 -11.07 -11.89
CA LYS A 286 8.74 -11.27 -12.78
C LYS A 286 9.33 -9.97 -13.32
N THR A 287 8.51 -8.94 -13.43
CA THR A 287 8.89 -7.61 -13.92
C THR A 287 8.44 -6.52 -12.96
N PRO A 288 9.01 -5.30 -13.06
CA PRO A 288 8.53 -4.17 -12.27
C PRO A 288 7.04 -3.88 -12.47
N ASN A 289 6.51 -4.05 -13.68
CA ASN A 289 5.08 -3.81 -13.94
C ASN A 289 4.19 -4.89 -13.30
N ASP A 290 4.68 -6.13 -13.18
CA ASP A 290 3.94 -7.17 -12.47
C ASP A 290 3.87 -6.84 -10.97
N PHE A 291 4.97 -6.36 -10.38
CA PHE A 291 5.03 -6.06 -8.95
C PHE A 291 4.35 -4.72 -8.58
N PHE A 292 4.76 -3.63 -9.24
CA PHE A 292 4.29 -2.28 -8.92
C PHE A 292 2.95 -1.94 -9.56
N GLY A 293 2.62 -2.58 -10.68
CA GLY A 293 1.46 -2.24 -11.50
C GLY A 293 1.83 -1.60 -12.84
N LYS A 294 0.84 -1.48 -13.72
CA LYS A 294 0.97 -0.88 -15.04
C LYS A 294 1.13 0.64 -14.94
N ALA A 295 1.66 1.22 -16.00
CA ALA A 295 1.89 2.65 -16.06
C ALA A 295 0.57 3.44 -16.13
N TYR A 296 0.51 4.52 -15.37
CA TYR A 296 -0.56 5.52 -15.37
C TYR A 296 0.05 6.91 -15.58
N ARG A 297 -0.46 7.64 -16.58
CA ARG A 297 0.09 8.89 -17.13
C ARG A 297 -0.98 9.95 -17.31
N ALA A 298 -0.55 11.18 -17.58
CA ALA A 298 -1.49 12.26 -17.91
C ALA A 298 -2.32 11.90 -19.14
N GLY A 299 -3.64 12.07 -19.05
CA GLY A 299 -4.59 11.75 -20.13
C GLY A 299 -5.14 10.32 -20.08
N ASP A 300 -4.62 9.43 -19.23
CA ASP A 300 -5.17 8.09 -19.05
C ASP A 300 -6.52 8.15 -18.30
N ASP A 301 -7.47 7.31 -18.72
CA ASP A 301 -8.79 7.19 -18.10
C ASP A 301 -8.80 6.02 -17.10
N ILE A 302 -9.19 6.31 -15.85
CA ILE A 302 -9.24 5.34 -14.77
C ILE A 302 -10.20 4.18 -15.03
N THR A 303 -11.23 4.37 -15.87
CA THR A 303 -12.18 3.31 -16.24
C THR A 303 -11.52 2.20 -17.06
N THR A 304 -10.32 2.47 -17.60
CA THR A 304 -9.49 1.51 -18.33
C THR A 304 -8.27 1.04 -17.54
N LEU A 305 -8.08 1.53 -16.32
CA LEU A 305 -6.99 1.10 -15.44
C LEU A 305 -7.30 -0.26 -14.82
N ASP A 306 -6.83 -1.29 -15.49
CA ASP A 306 -6.68 -2.64 -14.93
C ASP A 306 -5.18 -2.95 -14.80
N GLY A 307 -4.53 -2.24 -13.87
CA GLY A 307 -3.09 -2.17 -13.77
C GLY A 307 -2.53 -2.49 -12.40
N ALA A 308 -3.30 -3.08 -11.49
CA ALA A 308 -2.81 -3.38 -10.15
C ALA A 308 -1.61 -4.32 -10.19
N GLY A 309 -0.62 -4.06 -9.33
CA GLY A 309 0.49 -4.97 -9.10
C GLY A 309 0.07 -6.22 -8.34
N THR A 310 0.92 -7.24 -8.31
CA THR A 310 0.68 -8.52 -7.59
C THR A 310 0.27 -8.27 -6.15
N ILE A 311 1.03 -7.46 -5.40
CA ILE A 311 0.77 -7.19 -3.98
C ILE A 311 -0.52 -6.40 -3.75
N GLU A 312 -0.83 -5.44 -4.63
CA GLU A 312 -2.08 -4.68 -4.56
C GLU A 312 -3.29 -5.61 -4.74
N GLN A 313 -3.24 -6.48 -5.74
CA GLN A 313 -4.29 -7.49 -5.97
C GLN A 313 -4.38 -8.46 -4.79
N THR A 314 -3.27 -9.06 -4.42
CA THR A 314 -3.15 -10.05 -3.35
C THR A 314 -1.78 -9.91 -2.68
N PRO A 315 -1.70 -9.68 -1.35
CA PRO A 315 -2.78 -9.81 -0.40
C PRO A 315 -3.50 -8.51 -0.04
N HIS A 316 -3.02 -7.33 -0.47
CA HIS A 316 -3.50 -6.03 0.03
C HIS A 316 -5.04 -5.91 0.02
N ASN A 317 -5.68 -6.04 -1.15
CA ASN A 317 -7.14 -5.92 -1.27
C ASN A 317 -7.90 -6.95 -0.41
N HIS A 318 -7.31 -8.13 -0.22
CA HIS A 318 -7.89 -9.20 0.56
C HIS A 318 -7.75 -8.94 2.07
N VAL A 319 -6.65 -8.36 2.54
CA VAL A 319 -6.51 -7.92 3.94
C VAL A 319 -7.52 -6.82 4.27
N HIS A 320 -7.74 -5.89 3.35
CA HIS A 320 -8.78 -4.86 3.47
C HIS A 320 -10.17 -5.47 3.61
N SER A 321 -10.55 -6.32 2.66
CA SER A 321 -11.87 -6.96 2.62
C SER A 321 -12.11 -7.90 3.81
N TRP A 322 -11.07 -8.63 4.23
CA TRP A 322 -11.11 -9.50 5.40
C TRP A 322 -11.27 -8.68 6.68
N THR A 323 -10.61 -7.53 6.82
CA THR A 323 -10.68 -6.75 8.07
C THR A 323 -11.98 -5.96 8.20
N GLY A 324 -12.53 -5.45 7.09
CA GLY A 324 -13.74 -4.61 7.06
C GLY A 324 -15.01 -5.30 7.56
N THR A 325 -16.04 -4.54 7.90
CA THR A 325 -17.27 -5.08 8.51
C THR A 325 -17.98 -6.08 7.60
N ALA A 326 -18.59 -7.10 8.23
CA ALA A 326 -19.50 -8.02 7.56
C ALA A 326 -20.97 -7.53 7.54
N VAL A 327 -21.29 -6.39 8.17
CA VAL A 327 -22.67 -5.88 8.30
C VAL A 327 -23.29 -5.55 6.95
N ASP A 328 -22.54 -4.91 6.07
CA ASP A 328 -22.96 -4.59 4.70
C ASP A 328 -21.86 -4.98 3.73
N GLN A 329 -22.03 -6.11 3.04
CA GLN A 329 -21.06 -6.60 2.05
C GLN A 329 -20.92 -5.66 0.85
N SER A 330 -21.92 -4.81 0.58
CA SER A 330 -21.86 -3.82 -0.50
C SER A 330 -21.11 -2.54 -0.10
N ASN A 331 -20.84 -2.37 1.20
CA ASN A 331 -20.11 -1.25 1.76
C ASN A 331 -19.39 -1.69 3.06
N PRO A 332 -18.34 -2.54 2.96
CA PRO A 332 -17.71 -3.17 4.12
C PRO A 332 -16.77 -2.20 4.88
N ILE A 333 -17.32 -1.12 5.42
CA ILE A 333 -16.60 -0.13 6.23
C ILE A 333 -15.95 -0.76 7.48
N ASP A 334 -14.89 -0.21 8.05
CA ASP A 334 -14.06 0.85 7.49
C ASP A 334 -13.05 0.24 6.50
N MET A 335 -12.25 -0.74 6.93
CA MET A 335 -11.14 -1.33 6.16
C MET A 335 -11.50 -1.88 4.77
N GLY A 336 -12.71 -2.37 4.54
CA GLY A 336 -13.09 -2.99 3.26
C GLY A 336 -13.51 -2.01 2.16
N ALA A 337 -13.62 -0.71 2.46
CA ALA A 337 -13.95 0.30 1.45
C ALA A 337 -12.93 1.46 1.47
N LEU A 338 -12.45 1.86 0.28
CA LEU A 338 -11.35 2.82 0.14
C LEU A 338 -11.65 4.14 0.88
N TYR A 339 -12.84 4.73 0.68
CA TYR A 339 -13.21 6.01 1.30
C TYR A 339 -13.21 6.00 2.85
N SER A 340 -13.23 4.81 3.45
CA SER A 340 -13.34 4.62 4.88
C SER A 340 -12.15 3.90 5.51
N ALA A 341 -11.32 3.18 4.76
CA ALA A 341 -10.32 2.27 5.31
C ALA A 341 -9.41 2.92 6.35
N ALA A 342 -8.90 4.12 6.04
CA ALA A 342 -8.01 4.86 6.93
C ALA A 342 -8.67 5.45 8.19
N ARG A 343 -9.97 5.22 8.41
CA ARG A 343 -10.66 5.53 9.68
C ARG A 343 -10.37 4.47 10.75
N ASP A 344 -9.97 3.27 10.34
CA ASP A 344 -9.47 2.25 11.25
C ASP A 344 -7.95 2.45 11.48
N PRO A 345 -7.47 2.63 12.73
CA PRO A 345 -6.04 2.73 13.01
C PRO A 345 -5.18 1.56 12.51
N ILE A 346 -5.74 0.36 12.31
CA ILE A 346 -5.00 -0.80 11.79
C ILE A 346 -4.57 -0.63 10.33
N PHE A 347 -5.28 0.21 9.57
CA PHE A 347 -4.96 0.59 8.19
C PHE A 347 -3.49 0.97 8.05
N PHE A 348 -3.01 1.86 8.92
CA PHE A 348 -1.66 2.38 8.84
C PHE A 348 -0.61 1.30 9.10
N ALA A 349 -0.89 0.32 9.97
CA ALA A 349 0.01 -0.81 10.19
C ALA A 349 -0.01 -1.80 9.03
N HIS A 350 -1.16 -1.99 8.38
CA HIS A 350 -1.25 -2.76 7.14
C HIS A 350 -0.44 -2.11 6.02
N CYS A 351 -0.65 -0.81 5.75
CA CYS A 351 0.10 -0.07 4.74
C CYS A 351 1.60 0.07 5.04
N CYS A 352 2.04 -0.09 6.29
CA CYS A 352 3.47 -0.15 6.63
C CYS A 352 4.11 -1.52 6.34
N ALA A 353 3.31 -2.58 6.21
CA ALA A 353 3.77 -3.91 5.83
C ALA A 353 3.90 -4.08 4.30
N ILE A 354 3.11 -3.31 3.55
CA ILE A 354 3.19 -3.13 2.09
C ILE A 354 4.35 -2.19 1.75
#